data_AF-A0A399QNN0-F1
#
_entry.id   AF-A0A399QNN0-F1
#
_cell.length_a   1.000
_cell.length_b   1.000
_cell.length_c   1.000
_cell.angle_alpha   90.00
_cell.angle_beta   90.00
_cell.angle_gamma   90.00
#
_symmetry.space_group_name_H-M   'P 1'
#
loop_
_entity.id
_entity.type
_entity.pdbx_description
1 polymer ?
#
loop_
_entity_poly.entity_id
_entity_poly.type
_entity_poly.pdbx_seq_one_letter_code
_entity_poly.pdbx_strand_id
1 'polypeptide(L)'
;MKPLSKAVAILLKKPQSHLSDAECPFVSPSRTGTALKEVRRTWARVLNEAGIEGFRLHDLRHTFASLAVSKGNSLPVIGALLGHTQTQTTARYAHLYDAPLLEAAEQVSQAITQRTRDAAPRRKPMPVRKAQRPAKVKLRTPKAKIR
;
A
#
# COMPACT_ATOMS: atom_id res chain seq x y z
N MET A 1 10.14 6.87 -19.49
CA MET A 1 8.69 7.11 -19.66
C MET A 1 7.95 6.23 -18.65
N LYS A 2 6.95 6.73 -17.91
CA LYS A 2 6.25 5.92 -16.89
C LYS A 2 5.25 4.97 -17.57
N PRO A 3 5.03 3.76 -17.05
CA PRO A 3 4.06 2.83 -17.61
C PRO A 3 2.64 3.39 -17.45
N LEU A 4 1.86 3.37 -18.53
CA LEU A 4 0.44 3.74 -18.54
C LEU A 4 -0.40 2.48 -18.47
N SER A 5 -1.42 2.48 -17.60
CA SER A 5 -2.38 1.37 -17.58
C SER A 5 -3.27 1.40 -18.83
N LYS A 6 -3.75 0.24 -19.25
CA LYS A 6 -4.63 0.10 -20.43
C LYS A 6 -5.88 0.98 -20.32
N ALA A 7 -6.45 1.08 -19.12
CA ALA A 7 -7.61 1.93 -18.84
C ALA A 7 -7.31 3.42 -19.10
N VAL A 8 -6.16 3.91 -18.65
CA VAL A 8 -5.76 5.30 -18.90
C VAL A 8 -5.49 5.50 -20.39
N ALA A 9 -4.81 4.57 -21.06
CA ALA A 9 -4.57 4.68 -22.50
C ALA A 9 -5.87 4.77 -23.32
N ILE A 10 -6.93 4.03 -22.93
CA ILE A 10 -8.25 4.15 -23.55
C ILE A 10 -8.84 5.53 -23.30
N LEU A 11 -8.77 6.03 -22.05
CA LEU A 11 -9.29 7.34 -21.69
C LEU A 11 -8.60 8.46 -22.49
N LEU A 12 -7.28 8.39 -22.66
CA LEU A 12 -6.49 9.37 -23.40
C LEU A 12 -6.75 9.35 -24.91
N LYS A 13 -7.21 8.21 -25.45
CA LYS A 13 -7.57 8.07 -26.87
C LYS A 13 -9.00 8.51 -27.19
N LYS A 14 -9.81 8.85 -26.19
CA LYS A 14 -11.19 9.31 -26.46
C LYS A 14 -11.14 10.68 -27.15
N PRO A 15 -11.76 10.83 -28.34
CA PRO A 15 -11.77 12.10 -29.05
C PRO A 15 -12.51 13.15 -28.23
N GLN A 16 -11.95 14.36 -28.17
CA GLN A 16 -12.58 15.47 -27.49
C GLN A 16 -13.57 16.12 -28.44
N SER A 17 -14.86 15.82 -28.24
CA SER A 17 -15.98 16.19 -29.14
C SER A 17 -16.15 17.67 -29.45
N HIS A 18 -15.43 18.55 -28.75
CA HIS A 18 -15.55 20.01 -28.82
C HIS A 18 -14.35 20.68 -29.49
N LEU A 19 -13.37 19.92 -29.98
CA LEU A 19 -12.21 20.43 -30.70
C LEU A 19 -12.30 19.99 -32.16
N SER A 20 -11.99 20.90 -33.08
CA SER A 20 -11.80 20.55 -34.49
C SER A 20 -10.56 19.66 -34.64
N ASP A 21 -10.51 18.84 -35.70
CA ASP A 21 -9.45 17.86 -36.03
C ASP A 21 -8.03 18.45 -36.22
N ALA A 22 -7.80 19.72 -35.87
CA ALA A 22 -6.47 20.27 -35.79
C ALA A 22 -5.64 19.49 -34.76
N GLU A 23 -4.41 19.14 -35.12
CA GLU A 23 -3.44 18.42 -34.27
C GLU A 23 -3.19 19.20 -32.97
N CYS A 24 -4.03 18.99 -31.97
CA CYS A 24 -3.89 19.64 -30.68
C CYS A 24 -2.75 18.93 -29.92
N PRO A 25 -1.67 19.64 -29.56
CA PRO A 25 -0.52 19.01 -28.90
C PRO A 25 -0.80 18.62 -27.44
N PHE A 26 -1.99 18.93 -26.91
CA PHE A 26 -2.35 18.72 -25.51
C PHE A 26 -3.25 17.49 -25.32
N VAL A 27 -2.88 16.63 -24.36
CA VAL A 27 -3.70 15.49 -23.94
C VAL A 27 -4.99 15.93 -23.24
N SER A 28 -4.97 17.10 -22.59
CA SER A 28 -6.13 17.68 -21.91
C SER A 28 -6.18 19.18 -22.20
N PRO A 29 -6.70 19.58 -23.37
CA PRO A 29 -6.87 20.97 -23.77
C PRO A 29 -7.99 21.66 -22.99
N SER A 30 -7.94 22.99 -23.01
CA SER A 30 -9.08 23.87 -22.75
C SER A 30 -10.16 23.69 -23.83
N ARG A 31 -11.38 24.19 -23.58
CA ARG A 31 -12.47 24.26 -24.57
C ARG A 31 -12.05 24.94 -25.89
N THR A 32 -11.03 25.79 -25.85
CA THR A 32 -10.49 26.53 -27.00
C THR A 32 -9.27 25.87 -27.64
N GLY A 33 -8.91 24.64 -27.26
CA GLY A 33 -7.75 23.92 -27.81
C GLY A 33 -6.38 24.35 -27.27
N THR A 34 -6.36 25.23 -26.26
CA THR A 34 -5.13 25.73 -25.61
C THR A 34 -4.79 24.92 -24.37
N ALA A 35 -3.61 25.14 -23.76
CA ALA A 35 -3.24 24.49 -22.52
C ALA A 35 -4.26 24.77 -21.40
N LEU A 36 -4.61 23.72 -20.63
CA LEU A 36 -5.52 23.85 -19.49
C LEU A 36 -4.88 24.71 -18.39
N LYS A 37 -5.44 25.91 -18.15
CA LYS A 37 -4.92 26.86 -17.17
C LYS A 37 -5.38 26.56 -15.74
N GLU A 38 -6.61 26.09 -15.57
CA GLU A 38 -7.24 25.95 -14.25
C GLU A 38 -7.83 24.56 -13.99
N VAL A 39 -7.01 23.66 -13.44
CA VAL A 39 -7.49 22.34 -13.00
C VAL A 39 -8.40 22.45 -11.78
N ARG A 40 -8.16 23.43 -10.89
CA ARG A 40 -8.91 23.60 -9.64
C ARG A 40 -10.39 23.89 -9.87
N ARG A 41 -10.72 24.69 -10.89
CA ARG A 41 -12.12 25.03 -11.21
C ARG A 41 -12.87 23.82 -11.75
N THR A 42 -12.24 23.04 -12.62
CA THR A 42 -12.80 21.77 -13.11
C THR A 42 -12.98 20.79 -11.97
N TRP A 43 -11.99 20.68 -11.07
CA TRP A 43 -12.06 19.83 -9.89
C TRP A 43 -13.23 20.19 -8.96
N ALA A 44 -13.41 21.47 -8.65
CA ALA A 44 -14.53 21.92 -7.83
C ALA A 44 -15.88 21.56 -8.45
N ARG A 45 -16.00 21.62 -9.78
CA ARG A 45 -17.21 21.22 -10.50
C ARG A 45 -17.46 19.71 -10.39
N VAL A 46 -16.42 18.89 -10.54
CA VAL A 46 -16.48 17.43 -10.36
C VAL A 46 -16.91 17.06 -8.94
N LEU A 47 -16.36 17.75 -7.93
CA LEU A 47 -16.75 17.53 -6.53
C LEU A 47 -18.22 17.87 -6.28
N ASN A 48 -18.69 18.99 -6.84
CA ASN A 48 -20.09 19.40 -6.71
C ASN A 48 -21.04 18.41 -7.39
N GLU A 49 -20.71 17.94 -8.60
CA GLU A 49 -21.49 16.92 -9.31
C GLU A 49 -21.48 15.56 -8.57
N ALA A 50 -20.38 15.23 -7.89
CA ALA A 50 -20.26 14.02 -7.08
C ALA A 50 -20.86 14.15 -5.67
N GLY A 51 -21.26 15.35 -5.23
CA GLY A 51 -21.74 15.60 -3.86
C GLY A 51 -20.68 15.41 -2.77
N ILE A 52 -19.40 15.68 -3.08
CA ILE A 52 -18.27 15.48 -2.17
C ILE A 52 -17.72 16.82 -1.71
N GLU A 53 -17.62 17.02 -0.39
CA GLU A 53 -17.02 18.22 0.21
C GLU A 53 -15.62 17.94 0.79
N GLY A 54 -14.78 18.98 0.85
CA GLY A 54 -13.48 18.93 1.53
C GLY A 54 -12.38 18.11 0.83
N PHE A 55 -12.65 17.51 -0.33
CA PHE A 55 -11.70 16.63 -1.01
C PHE A 55 -10.78 17.37 -2.01
N ARG A 56 -9.47 17.18 -1.88
CA ARG A 56 -8.45 17.89 -2.67
C ARG A 56 -7.88 17.01 -3.76
N LEU A 57 -7.35 17.62 -4.83
CA LEU A 57 -6.65 16.90 -5.90
C LEU A 57 -5.48 16.04 -5.39
N HIS A 58 -4.79 16.47 -4.33
CA HIS A 58 -3.69 15.70 -3.74
C HIS A 58 -4.17 14.45 -3.02
N ASP A 59 -5.43 14.41 -2.58
CA ASP A 59 -6.00 13.26 -1.90
C ASP A 59 -6.17 12.09 -2.86
N LEU A 60 -6.40 12.33 -4.17
CA LEU A 60 -6.32 11.28 -5.19
C LEU A 60 -4.97 10.56 -5.19
N ARG A 61 -3.89 11.32 -4.98
CA ARG A 61 -2.52 10.79 -4.91
C ARG A 61 -2.33 9.97 -3.65
N HIS A 62 -2.90 10.40 -2.52
CA HIS A 62 -2.92 9.65 -1.27
C HIS A 62 -3.74 8.36 -1.38
N THR A 63 -4.93 8.41 -2.00
CA THR A 63 -5.78 7.24 -2.23
C THR A 63 -5.08 6.21 -3.11
N PHE A 64 -4.45 6.64 -4.22
CA PHE A 64 -3.68 5.76 -5.08
C PHE A 64 -2.54 5.06 -4.32
N ALA A 65 -1.77 5.84 -3.55
CA ALA A 65 -0.64 5.31 -2.78
C ALA A 65 -1.10 4.31 -1.71
N SER A 66 -2.16 4.65 -0.96
CA SER A 66 -2.71 3.81 0.09
C SER A 66 -3.22 2.48 -0.47
N LEU A 67 -3.97 2.53 -1.59
CA LEU A 67 -4.44 1.32 -2.26
C LEU A 67 -3.28 0.46 -2.80
N ALA A 68 -2.21 1.09 -3.30
CA ALA A 68 -1.04 0.36 -3.77
C ALA A 68 -0.30 -0.35 -2.62
N VAL A 69 -0.20 0.28 -1.44
CA VAL A 69 0.37 -0.37 -0.24
C VAL A 69 -0.51 -1.51 0.25
N SER A 70 -1.83 -1.30 0.33
CA SER A 70 -2.77 -2.36 0.75
C SER A 70 -2.72 -3.57 -0.18
N LYS A 71 -2.34 -3.39 -1.45
CA LYS A 71 -2.10 -4.48 -2.42
C LYS A 71 -0.71 -5.12 -2.31
N GLY A 72 0.11 -4.72 -1.34
CA GLY A 72 1.44 -5.29 -1.10
C GLY A 72 2.53 -4.82 -2.06
N ASN A 73 2.29 -3.80 -2.90
CA ASN A 73 3.37 -3.23 -3.73
C ASN A 73 4.44 -2.61 -2.83
N SER A 74 5.72 -2.64 -3.21
CA SER A 74 6.80 -2.05 -2.39
C SER A 74 6.91 -0.53 -2.52
N LEU A 75 7.42 0.14 -1.48
CA LEU A 75 7.58 1.61 -1.45
C LEU A 75 8.39 2.17 -2.63
N PRO A 76 9.49 1.53 -3.09
CA PRO A 76 10.22 2.00 -4.27
C PRO A 76 9.35 1.99 -5.54
N VAL A 77 8.54 0.93 -5.73
CA VAL A 77 7.63 0.81 -6.88
C VAL A 77 6.55 1.88 -6.82
N ILE A 78 5.96 2.10 -5.65
CA ILE A 78 4.94 3.14 -5.45
C ILE A 78 5.52 4.54 -5.70
N GLY A 79 6.73 4.81 -5.21
CA GLY A 79 7.43 6.06 -5.44
C GLY A 79 7.69 6.33 -6.93
N ALA A 80 8.13 5.30 -7.67
CA ALA A 80 8.33 5.38 -9.11
C ALA A 80 7.02 5.65 -9.88
N LEU A 81 5.92 4.98 -9.50
CA LEU A 81 4.59 5.19 -10.10
C LEU A 81 4.08 6.62 -9.86
N LEU A 82 4.23 7.13 -8.64
CA LEU A 82 3.85 8.50 -8.28
C LEU A 82 4.81 9.56 -8.86
N GLY A 83 6.02 9.17 -9.27
CA GLY A 83 7.07 10.10 -9.70
C GLY A 83 7.66 10.89 -8.56
N HIS A 84 7.73 10.31 -7.38
CA HIS A 84 8.48 10.88 -6.29
C HIS A 84 9.97 10.73 -6.59
N THR A 85 10.67 11.84 -6.71
CA THR A 85 12.13 11.86 -6.85
C THR A 85 12.82 11.49 -5.53
N GLN A 86 12.19 11.83 -4.40
CA GLN A 86 12.72 11.57 -3.07
C GLN A 86 11.91 10.48 -2.36
N THR A 87 12.59 9.43 -1.90
CA THR A 87 12.00 8.29 -1.19
C THR A 87 11.26 8.68 0.09
N GLN A 88 11.70 9.74 0.79
CA GLN A 88 11.04 10.26 2.00
C GLN A 88 9.57 10.61 1.79
N THR A 89 9.21 11.15 0.63
CA THR A 89 7.80 11.49 0.32
C THR A 89 6.91 10.24 0.23
N THR A 90 7.50 9.08 -0.08
CA THR A 90 6.81 7.78 -0.13
C THR A 90 6.85 7.07 1.23
N ALA A 91 7.85 7.35 2.08
CA ALA A 91 7.96 6.80 3.42
C ALA A 91 6.74 7.11 4.32
N ARG A 92 5.99 8.18 4.01
CA ARG A 92 4.71 8.47 4.68
C ARG A 92 3.72 7.30 4.62
N TYR A 93 3.81 6.40 3.63
CA TYR A 93 2.92 5.24 3.50
C TYR A 93 3.46 3.96 4.15
N ALA A 94 4.65 3.97 4.75
CA ALA A 94 5.29 2.78 5.31
C ALA A 94 4.44 2.11 6.42
N HIS A 95 3.74 2.90 7.21
CA HIS A 95 2.87 2.39 8.29
C HIS A 95 1.65 1.59 7.78
N LEU A 96 1.28 1.72 6.51
CA LEU A 96 0.17 0.96 5.92
C LEU A 96 0.55 -0.49 5.59
N TYR A 97 1.82 -0.88 5.75
CA TYR A 97 2.26 -2.25 5.50
C TYR A 97 1.98 -3.22 6.64
N ASP A 98 1.71 -2.74 7.85
CA ASP A 98 1.63 -3.63 9.02
C ASP A 98 0.54 -4.71 8.85
N ALA A 99 -0.62 -4.34 8.30
CA ALA A 99 -1.71 -5.27 8.02
C ALA A 99 -1.42 -6.24 6.86
N PRO A 100 -1.01 -5.78 5.65
CA PRO A 100 -0.61 -6.67 4.55
C PRO A 100 0.57 -7.60 4.88
N LEU A 101 1.54 -7.14 5.69
CA LEU A 101 2.69 -7.95 6.09
C LEU A 101 2.28 -9.13 6.97
N LEU A 102 1.39 -8.88 7.93
CA LEU A 102 0.87 -9.94 8.79
C LEU A 102 0.08 -10.97 7.97
N GLU A 103 -0.77 -10.52 7.06
CA GLU A 103 -1.53 -11.40 6.17
C GLU A 103 -0.59 -12.24 5.28
N ALA A 104 0.45 -11.63 4.70
CA ALA A 104 1.43 -12.36 3.90
C ALA A 104 2.22 -13.39 4.73
N ALA A 105 2.61 -13.04 5.97
CA ALA A 105 3.28 -13.97 6.86
C ALA A 105 2.39 -15.18 7.21
N GLU A 106 1.10 -14.92 7.46
CA GLU A 106 0.13 -15.97 7.75
C GLU A 106 -0.11 -16.89 6.53
N GLN A 107 -0.22 -16.33 5.33
CA GLN A 107 -0.32 -17.11 4.09
C GLN A 107 0.89 -18.03 3.87
N VAL A 108 2.10 -17.52 4.11
CA VAL A 108 3.34 -18.33 4.01
C VAL A 108 3.35 -19.44 5.07
N SER A 109 2.99 -19.12 6.31
CA SER A 109 2.88 -20.09 7.41
C SER A 109 1.90 -21.23 7.07
N GLN A 110 0.73 -20.90 6.53
CA GLN A 110 -0.28 -21.87 6.10
C GLN A 110 0.23 -22.75 4.95
N ALA A 111 0.87 -22.16 3.94
CA ALA A 111 1.44 -22.91 2.81
C ALA A 111 2.53 -23.90 3.25
N ILE A 112 3.40 -23.50 4.19
CA ILE A 112 4.43 -24.37 4.77
C ILE A 112 3.78 -25.49 5.59
N THR A 113 2.78 -25.15 6.42
CA THR A 113 2.05 -26.12 7.25
C THR A 113 1.32 -27.16 6.40
N GLN A 114 0.69 -26.73 5.30
CA GLN A 114 0.01 -27.63 4.38
C GLN A 114 1.00 -28.62 3.75
N ARG A 115 2.13 -28.13 3.22
CA ARG A 115 3.17 -28.98 2.64
C ARG A 115 3.79 -29.95 3.65
N THR A 116 3.99 -29.53 4.89
CA THR A 116 4.52 -30.41 5.95
C THR A 116 3.49 -31.43 6.43
N ARG A 117 2.19 -31.10 6.45
CA ARG A 117 1.11 -32.08 6.70
C ARG A 117 1.01 -33.13 5.60
N ASP A 118 1.15 -32.72 4.35
CA ASP A 118 1.07 -33.62 3.20
C ASP A 118 2.31 -34.53 3.07
N ALA A 119 3.46 -34.07 3.58
CA ALA A 119 4.72 -34.83 3.58
C ALA A 119 4.97 -35.67 4.85
N ALA A 120 4.28 -35.41 5.96
CA ALA A 120 4.52 -36.11 7.22
C ALA A 120 3.73 -37.44 7.30
N PRO A 121 4.38 -38.59 7.55
CA PRO A 121 3.65 -39.80 7.92
C PRO A 121 2.91 -39.54 9.24
N ARG A 122 1.65 -39.98 9.31
CA ARG A 122 0.77 -39.88 10.51
C ARG A 122 1.43 -40.55 11.73
N ARG A 123 2.33 -39.85 12.42
CA ARG A 123 2.92 -40.33 13.67
C ARG A 123 1.93 -40.04 14.80
N LYS A 124 1.55 -41.09 15.53
CA LYS A 124 0.70 -41.00 16.73
C LYS A 124 1.33 -40.01 17.72
N PRO A 125 0.54 -39.15 18.39
CA PRO A 125 1.09 -38.21 19.36
C PRO A 125 1.83 -38.99 20.45
N MET A 126 3.11 -38.67 20.66
CA MET A 126 3.86 -39.22 21.78
C MET A 126 3.28 -38.66 23.09
N PRO A 127 3.19 -39.49 24.15
CA PRO A 127 2.71 -39.02 25.44
C PRO A 127 3.68 -37.95 25.96
N VAL A 128 3.18 -36.72 26.11
CA VAL A 128 3.92 -35.62 26.74
C VAL A 128 4.17 -36.02 28.19
N ARG A 129 5.43 -36.33 28.51
CA ARG A 129 5.85 -36.61 29.88
C ARG A 129 5.70 -35.32 30.69
N LYS A 130 4.75 -35.30 31.63
CA LYS A 130 4.48 -34.14 32.51
C LYS A 130 5.81 -33.65 33.11
N ALA A 131 6.15 -32.39 32.85
CA ALA A 131 7.33 -31.75 33.41
C ALA A 131 7.22 -31.76 34.95
N GLN A 132 8.20 -32.36 35.63
CA GLN A 132 8.35 -32.22 37.07
C GLN A 132 8.72 -30.77 37.39
N ARG A 133 7.91 -30.12 38.24
CA ARG A 133 8.13 -28.73 38.69
C ARG A 133 9.54 -28.63 39.30
N PRO A 134 10.37 -27.64 38.91
CA PRO A 134 11.68 -27.46 39.53
C PRO A 134 11.52 -27.03 40.99
N ALA A 135 12.41 -27.54 41.86
CA ALA A 135 12.43 -27.24 43.28
C ALA A 135 12.75 -25.76 43.55
N LYS A 136 12.14 -25.18 44.59
CA LYS A 136 12.34 -23.78 45.03
C LYS A 136 13.83 -23.50 45.28
N VAL A 137 14.41 -22.60 44.49
CA VAL A 137 15.74 -22.02 44.74
C VAL A 137 15.63 -21.06 45.93
N LYS A 138 16.33 -21.35 47.03
CA LYS A 138 16.47 -20.43 48.17
C LYS A 138 17.47 -19.32 47.78
N LEU A 139 17.00 -18.08 47.65
CA LEU A 139 17.89 -16.92 47.55
C LEU A 139 18.66 -16.75 48.87
N ARG A 140 20.00 -16.73 48.79
CA ARG A 140 20.89 -16.25 49.85
C ARG A 140 21.09 -14.75 49.66
N THR A 141 20.61 -13.93 50.59
CA THR A 141 20.95 -12.50 50.68
C THR A 141 22.34 -12.32 51.30
N PRO A 142 23.23 -11.49 50.73
CA PRO A 142 24.50 -11.15 51.35
C PRO A 142 24.30 -10.13 52.50
N LYS A 143 25.00 -10.34 53.63
CA LYS A 143 25.07 -9.37 54.73
C LYS A 143 25.95 -8.19 54.32
N ALA A 144 25.41 -6.98 54.42
CA ALA A 144 26.16 -5.72 54.27
C ALA A 144 27.18 -5.57 55.42
N LYS A 145 28.44 -5.25 55.09
CA LYS A 145 29.46 -4.78 56.03
C LYS A 145 29.53 -3.26 55.92
N ILE A 146 29.22 -2.60 57.03
CA ILE A 146 29.38 -1.16 57.26
C ILE A 146 30.86 -0.91 57.61
N ARG A 147 31.46 0.13 57.01
CA ARG A 147 32.59 0.86 57.57
C ARG A 147 32.50 2.32 57.16
#